data_AF-A0A212C5H5-F1
#
_entry.id   AF-A0A212C5H5-F1
#
_cell.length_a   1.000
_cell.length_b   1.000
_cell.length_c   1.000
_cell.angle_alpha   90.00
_cell.angle_beta   90.00
_cell.angle_gamma   90.00
#
_symmetry.space_group_name_H-M   'P 1'
#
loop_
_entity.id
_entity.type
_entity.pdbx_description
1 polymer ?
#
loop_
_entity_poly.entity_id
_entity_poly.type
_entity_poly.pdbx_seq_one_letter_code
_entity_poly.pdbx_strand_id
1 'polypeptide(L)'
;MHDGLLNITKVSFSDRGRYTCVASNVHGSVNNSVTLRVVFTSGDMGVYYMVVCLAAFAVVLVLNIPRLCMMSSHLKKTEKAINEFFRTEGAEKLQKAFEIAKRIPIITSAKTLELAKKMSQCLLWEASRQAPLAGEGGGLQAPAAPASFPEDGP
;
A
#
# COMPACT_ATOMS: atom_id res chain seq x y z
N MET A 1 -9.44 -63.06 -39.70
CA MET A 1 -8.14 -62.34 -39.65
C MET A 1 -8.33 -61.21 -38.66
N HIS A 2 -7.51 -61.11 -37.63
CA HIS A 2 -7.57 -59.97 -36.70
C HIS A 2 -6.66 -58.90 -37.31
N ASP A 3 -7.18 -57.72 -37.62
CA ASP A 3 -6.49 -56.66 -38.38
C ASP A 3 -5.31 -56.00 -37.62
N GLY A 4 -4.70 -56.68 -36.65
CA GLY A 4 -3.56 -56.21 -35.88
C GLY A 4 -3.82 -54.92 -35.09
N LEU A 5 -5.09 -54.55 -34.87
CA LEU A 5 -5.48 -53.27 -34.31
C LEU A 5 -5.83 -53.39 -32.82
N LEU A 6 -5.15 -52.62 -31.97
CA LEU A 6 -5.47 -52.47 -30.55
C LEU A 6 -6.32 -51.20 -30.35
N ASN A 7 -7.58 -51.36 -29.98
CA ASN A 7 -8.49 -50.23 -29.72
C ASN A 7 -8.82 -50.13 -28.21
N ILE A 8 -8.48 -49.00 -27.59
CA ILE A 8 -8.73 -48.72 -26.17
C ILE A 8 -9.74 -47.57 -26.10
N THR A 9 -11.00 -47.87 -25.79
CA THR A 9 -12.11 -46.90 -25.86
C THR A 9 -12.23 -45.97 -24.66
N LYS A 10 -11.70 -46.38 -23.50
CA LYS A 10 -11.70 -45.58 -22.26
C LYS A 10 -10.31 -45.62 -21.65
N VAL A 11 -9.53 -44.59 -21.93
CA VAL A 11 -8.13 -44.50 -21.48
C VAL A 11 -8.08 -44.11 -20.00
N SER A 12 -7.45 -44.95 -19.18
CA SER A 12 -7.13 -44.73 -17.78
C SER A 12 -5.61 -44.61 -17.59
N PHE A 13 -5.17 -44.07 -16.45
CA PHE A 13 -3.74 -43.99 -16.12
C PHE A 13 -3.08 -45.38 -16.04
N SER A 14 -3.84 -46.41 -15.69
CA SER A 14 -3.39 -47.80 -15.66
C SER A 14 -3.04 -48.35 -17.05
N ASP A 15 -3.58 -47.77 -18.13
CA ASP A 15 -3.26 -48.19 -19.50
C ASP A 15 -1.89 -47.67 -19.97
N ARG A 16 -1.27 -46.77 -19.20
CA ARG A 16 0.07 -46.30 -19.47
C ARG A 16 1.06 -47.46 -19.40
N GLY A 17 1.82 -47.66 -20.47
CA GLY A 17 2.77 -48.75 -20.52
C GLY A 17 3.42 -48.92 -21.88
N ARG A 18 4.27 -49.95 -22.00
CA ARG A 18 4.87 -50.34 -23.27
C ARG A 18 4.05 -51.45 -23.89
N TYR A 19 3.52 -51.19 -25.07
CA TYR A 19 2.77 -52.13 -25.88
C TYR A 19 3.70 -52.69 -26.95
N THR A 20 3.78 -54.01 -27.05
CA THR A 20 4.63 -54.68 -28.03
C THR A 20 3.74 -55.45 -29.00
N CYS A 21 3.81 -55.08 -30.27
CA CYS A 21 3.25 -55.86 -31.36
C CYS A 21 4.24 -56.95 -31.76
N VAL A 22 3.77 -58.20 -31.81
CA VAL A 22 4.55 -59.37 -32.19
C VAL A 22 3.90 -59.96 -33.44
N ALA A 23 4.62 -59.93 -34.56
CA ALA A 23 4.18 -60.50 -35.82
C ALA A 23 5.08 -61.69 -36.18
N SER A 24 4.51 -62.90 -36.19
CA SER A 24 5.22 -64.14 -36.49
C SER A 24 4.71 -64.80 -37.77
N ASN A 25 5.61 -65.25 -38.63
CA ASN A 25 5.34 -66.07 -39.80
C ASN A 25 6.31 -67.27 -39.84
N VAL A 26 6.14 -68.20 -40.80
CA VAL A 26 6.93 -69.42 -40.96
C VAL A 26 8.44 -69.18 -41.12
N HIS A 27 8.84 -67.97 -41.50
CA HIS A 27 10.23 -67.57 -41.70
C HIS A 27 10.83 -66.79 -40.51
N GLY A 28 10.05 -66.46 -39.47
CA GLY A 28 10.54 -65.71 -38.31
C GLY A 28 9.50 -64.82 -37.63
N SER A 29 9.90 -64.12 -36.57
CA SER A 29 9.06 -63.20 -35.79
C SER A 29 9.71 -61.82 -35.65
N VAL A 30 8.91 -60.77 -35.78
CA VAL A 30 9.32 -59.37 -35.62
C VAL A 30 8.50 -58.74 -34.50
N ASN A 31 9.19 -58.01 -33.61
CA ASN A 31 8.57 -57.34 -32.48
C ASN A 31 8.77 -55.82 -32.61
N ASN A 32 7.71 -55.05 -32.47
CA ASN A 32 7.76 -53.59 -32.43
C ASN A 32 7.11 -53.06 -31.15
N SER A 33 7.78 -52.18 -30.42
CA SER A 33 7.31 -51.67 -29.14
C SER A 33 7.00 -50.18 -29.19
N VAL A 34 5.83 -49.79 -28.69
CA VAL A 34 5.36 -48.40 -28.56
C VAL A 34 5.07 -48.12 -27.09
N THR A 35 5.45 -46.94 -26.60
CA THR A 35 5.12 -46.52 -25.24
C THR A 35 3.90 -45.61 -25.26
N LEU A 36 2.79 -46.07 -24.67
CA LEU A 36 1.59 -45.27 -24.49
C LEU A 36 1.76 -44.37 -23.26
N ARG A 37 1.71 -43.05 -23.48
CA ARG A 37 1.70 -42.06 -22.41
C ARG A 37 0.29 -41.50 -22.26
N VAL A 38 -0.31 -41.74 -21.10
CA VAL A 38 -1.61 -41.17 -20.74
C VAL A 38 -1.37 -39.88 -19.96
N VAL A 39 -1.94 -38.78 -20.44
CA VAL A 39 -1.91 -37.47 -19.79
C VAL A 39 -3.36 -37.06 -19.55
N PHE A 40 -3.70 -36.75 -18.31
CA PHE A 40 -5.00 -36.16 -18.00
C PHE A 40 -4.99 -34.70 -18.47
N THR A 41 -5.55 -34.46 -19.65
CA THR A 41 -5.92 -33.11 -20.12
C THR A 41 -7.35 -32.82 -19.69
N SER A 42 -7.63 -33.00 -18.41
CA SER A 42 -8.96 -32.80 -17.86
C SER A 42 -9.05 -31.36 -17.37
N GLY A 43 -9.88 -30.55 -18.03
CA GLY A 43 -10.43 -29.34 -17.41
C GLY A 43 -10.99 -29.63 -16.01
N ASP A 44 -11.42 -30.87 -15.76
CA ASP A 44 -11.93 -31.35 -14.48
C ASP A 44 -10.88 -31.49 -13.37
N MET A 45 -9.60 -31.76 -13.68
CA MET A 45 -8.57 -31.77 -12.63
C MET A 45 -8.28 -30.35 -12.15
N GLY A 46 -8.29 -29.36 -13.06
CA GLY A 46 -8.21 -27.95 -12.69
C GLY A 46 -9.40 -27.53 -11.83
N VAL A 47 -10.63 -27.88 -12.24
CA VAL A 47 -11.85 -27.60 -11.46
C VAL A 47 -11.81 -28.32 -10.12
N TYR A 48 -11.32 -29.56 -10.05
CA TYR A 48 -11.15 -30.30 -8.80
C TYR A 48 -10.21 -29.57 -7.84
N TYR A 49 -9.03 -29.13 -8.30
CA TYR A 49 -8.13 -28.33 -7.46
C TYR A 49 -8.75 -26.99 -7.05
N MET A 50 -9.51 -26.31 -7.93
CA MET A 50 -10.22 -25.07 -7.58
C MET A 50 -11.28 -25.29 -6.52
N VAL A 51 -12.08 -26.36 -6.62
CA VAL A 51 -13.11 -26.71 -5.64
C VAL A 51 -12.47 -27.08 -4.30
N VAL A 52 -11.41 -27.89 -4.31
CA VAL A 52 -10.66 -28.25 -3.09
C VAL A 52 -10.06 -27.01 -2.43
N CYS A 53 -9.47 -26.10 -3.21
CA CYS A 53 -8.95 -24.84 -2.70
C CYS A 53 -10.05 -23.99 -2.07
N LEU A 54 -11.18 -23.79 -2.76
CA LEU A 54 -12.31 -23.01 -2.24
C LEU A 54 -12.88 -23.61 -0.95
N ALA A 55 -13.02 -24.93 -0.89
CA ALA A 55 -13.46 -25.63 0.31
C ALA A 55 -12.47 -25.44 1.47
N ALA A 56 -11.17 -25.58 1.22
CA ALA A 56 -10.13 -25.35 2.22
C ALA A 56 -10.13 -23.91 2.74
N PHE A 57 -10.22 -22.91 1.85
CA PHE A 57 -10.33 -21.51 2.24
C PHE A 57 -11.58 -21.23 3.07
N ALA A 58 -12.74 -21.77 2.68
CA ALA A 58 -13.97 -21.62 3.44
C ALA A 58 -13.83 -22.21 4.85
N VAL A 59 -13.25 -23.40 4.99
CA VAL A 59 -12.99 -24.02 6.31
C VAL A 59 -12.04 -23.17 7.14
N VAL A 60 -10.93 -22.70 6.56
CA VAL A 60 -9.98 -21.83 7.24
C VAL A 60 -10.67 -20.53 7.67
N LEU A 61 -11.46 -19.90 6.82
CA LEU A 61 -12.21 -18.69 7.16
C LEU A 61 -13.20 -18.97 8.30
N VAL A 62 -13.98 -20.05 8.24
CA VAL A 62 -14.91 -20.45 9.31
C VAL A 62 -14.20 -20.70 10.64
N LEU A 63 -13.03 -21.33 10.63
CA LEU A 63 -12.22 -21.53 11.84
C LEU A 63 -11.58 -20.25 12.35
N ASN A 64 -11.27 -19.30 11.46
CA ASN A 64 -10.71 -18.01 11.80
C ASN A 64 -11.79 -16.98 12.17
N ILE A 65 -13.06 -17.15 11.79
CA ILE A 65 -14.17 -16.25 12.13
C ILE A 65 -14.35 -16.13 13.66
N PRO A 66 -14.36 -17.19 14.49
CA PRO A 66 -14.42 -17.05 15.95
C PRO A 66 -13.24 -16.26 16.53
N ARG A 67 -12.02 -16.52 16.03
CA ARG A 67 -10.80 -15.80 16.42
C ARG A 67 -10.87 -14.33 16.02
N LEU A 68 -11.30 -14.05 14.79
CA LEU A 68 -11.49 -12.72 14.25
C LEU A 68 -12.62 -11.99 14.97
N CYS A 69 -13.77 -12.63 15.23
CA CYS A 69 -14.89 -12.06 15.97
C CYS A 69 -14.52 -11.77 17.42
N MET A 70 -13.75 -12.64 18.09
CA MET A 70 -13.27 -12.39 19.44
C MET A 70 -12.29 -11.20 19.47
N MET A 71 -11.40 -11.10 18.48
CA MET A 71 -10.47 -9.98 18.33
C MET A 71 -11.17 -8.68 17.93
N SER A 72 -12.08 -8.71 16.95
CA SER A 72 -12.92 -7.58 16.54
C SER A 72 -13.86 -7.13 17.66
N SER A 73 -14.32 -8.04 18.52
CA SER A 73 -15.09 -7.68 19.72
C SER A 73 -14.21 -7.00 20.76
N HIS A 74 -12.94 -7.40 20.88
CA HIS A 74 -11.97 -6.72 21.73
C HIS A 74 -11.64 -5.33 21.20
N LEU A 75 -11.39 -5.18 19.89
CA LEU A 75 -11.15 -3.89 19.25
C LEU A 75 -12.34 -2.94 19.41
N LYS A 76 -13.59 -3.42 19.25
CA LYS A 76 -14.80 -2.61 19.50
C LYS A 76 -14.96 -2.22 20.98
N LYS A 77 -14.59 -3.10 21.92
CA LYS A 77 -14.57 -2.76 23.35
C LYS A 77 -13.50 -1.71 23.64
N THR A 78 -12.32 -1.83 23.04
CA THR A 78 -11.21 -0.86 23.18
C THR A 78 -11.57 0.49 22.56
N GLU A 79 -12.21 0.52 21.38
CA GLU A 79 -12.67 1.74 20.72
C GLU A 79 -13.68 2.50 21.58
N LYS A 80 -14.69 1.79 22.12
CA LYS A 80 -15.68 2.40 23.02
C LYS A 80 -15.04 2.95 24.30
N ALA A 81 -14.12 2.18 24.89
CA ALA A 81 -13.40 2.61 26.11
C ALA A 81 -12.50 3.83 25.84
N ILE A 82 -11.78 3.86 24.71
CA ILE A 82 -10.95 5.02 24.33
C ILE A 82 -11.83 6.24 24.04
N ASN A 83 -12.93 6.08 23.30
CA ASN A 83 -13.86 7.16 23.00
C ASN A 83 -14.51 7.74 24.26
N GLU A 84 -14.82 6.87 25.23
CA GLU A 84 -15.36 7.28 26.53
C GLU A 84 -14.30 7.96 27.40
N PHE A 85 -13.07 7.44 27.44
CA PHE A 85 -11.93 8.00 28.16
C PHE A 85 -11.55 9.39 27.62
N PHE A 86 -11.52 9.58 26.30
CA PHE A 86 -11.30 10.90 25.69
C PHE A 86 -12.44 11.87 26.01
N ARG A 87 -13.69 11.39 26.02
CA ARG A 87 -14.85 12.23 26.32
C ARG A 87 -14.87 12.68 27.78
N THR A 88 -14.48 11.82 28.72
CA THR A 88 -14.45 12.16 30.14
C THR A 88 -13.19 12.92 30.53
N GLU A 89 -12.00 12.45 30.13
CA GLU A 89 -10.74 13.08 30.51
C GLU A 89 -10.47 14.37 29.72
N GLY A 90 -10.92 14.45 28.46
CA GLY A 90 -10.79 15.64 27.62
C GLY A 90 -11.70 16.79 28.06
N ALA A 91 -12.96 16.51 28.39
CA ALA A 91 -13.90 17.53 28.85
C ALA A 91 -13.48 18.11 30.20
N GLU A 92 -13.05 17.27 31.15
CA GLU A 92 -12.66 17.70 32.49
C GLU A 92 -11.37 18.53 32.47
N LYS A 93 -10.37 18.15 31.66
CA LYS A 93 -9.11 18.90 31.52
C LYS A 93 -9.28 20.20 30.73
N LEU A 94 -10.10 20.20 29.68
CA LEU A 94 -10.36 21.41 28.87
C LEU A 94 -11.18 22.44 29.65
N GLN A 95 -12.16 22.00 30.43
CA GLN A 95 -12.98 22.88 31.26
C GLN A 95 -12.16 23.49 32.42
N LYS A 96 -11.23 22.72 33.00
CA LYS A 96 -10.26 23.22 33.99
C LYS A 96 -9.26 24.21 33.38
N ALA A 97 -8.79 23.96 32.16
CA ALA A 97 -7.92 24.90 31.43
C ALA A 97 -8.65 26.19 31.04
N PHE A 98 -9.92 26.10 30.64
CA PHE A 98 -10.77 27.25 30.30
C PHE A 98 -11.08 28.12 31.53
N GLU A 99 -11.39 27.51 32.67
CA GLU A 99 -11.58 28.23 33.95
C GLU A 99 -10.30 28.92 34.43
N ILE A 100 -9.13 28.28 34.27
CA ILE A 100 -7.83 28.90 34.59
C ILE A 100 -7.53 30.08 33.64
N ALA A 101 -7.83 29.95 32.35
CA ALA A 101 -7.62 31.01 31.36
C ALA A 101 -8.49 32.24 31.65
N LYS A 102 -9.71 32.05 32.17
CA LYS A 102 -10.64 33.14 32.50
C LYS A 102 -10.20 33.98 33.72
N ARG A 103 -9.31 33.45 34.57
CA ARG A 103 -8.73 34.17 35.72
C ARG A 103 -7.51 35.03 35.39
N ILE A 104 -7.00 35.01 34.15
CA ILE A 104 -5.81 35.78 33.79
C ILE A 104 -6.25 37.23 33.45
N PRO A 105 -5.90 38.24 34.26
CA PRO A 105 -6.24 39.62 33.94
C PRO A 105 -5.54 40.05 32.63
N ILE A 106 -6.22 40.89 31.85
CA ILE A 106 -5.89 41.43 30.51
C ILE A 106 -4.43 41.96 30.35
N ILE A 107 -3.68 42.09 31.44
CA ILE A 107 -2.31 42.61 31.51
C ILE A 107 -1.27 41.65 30.87
N THR A 108 -1.54 40.35 30.75
CA THR A 108 -0.59 39.39 30.13
C THR A 108 -0.45 39.58 28.61
N SER A 109 -1.49 40.08 27.93
CA SER A 109 -1.45 40.33 26.48
C SER A 109 -0.54 41.50 26.11
N ALA A 110 -0.47 42.54 26.95
CA ALA A 110 0.36 43.71 26.69
C ALA A 110 1.87 43.37 26.70
N LYS A 111 2.31 42.49 27.62
CA LYS A 111 3.73 42.08 27.67
C LYS A 111 4.10 41.06 26.59
N THR A 112 3.16 40.21 26.16
CA THR A 112 3.38 39.31 25.01
C THR A 112 3.40 40.07 23.68
N LEU A 113 2.60 41.13 23.53
CA LEU A 113 2.64 42.00 22.36
C LEU A 113 4.00 42.72 22.22
N GLU A 114 4.53 43.27 23.32
CA GLU A 114 5.85 43.92 23.34
C GLU A 114 7.00 42.95 23.00
N LEU A 115 6.94 41.71 23.51
CA LEU A 115 7.93 40.68 23.20
C LEU A 115 7.85 40.23 21.74
N ALA A 116 6.63 40.06 21.20
CA ALA A 116 6.42 39.73 19.79
C ALA A 116 6.95 40.84 18.87
N LYS A 117 6.73 42.12 19.23
CA LYS A 117 7.24 43.27 18.48
C LYS A 117 8.77 43.33 18.48
N LYS A 118 9.41 42.97 19.60
CA LYS A 118 10.88 42.84 19.68
C LYS A 118 11.42 41.67 18.88
N MET A 119 10.73 40.52 18.90
CA MET A 119 11.12 39.36 18.09
C MET A 119 11.05 39.66 16.59
N SER A 120 10.00 40.33 16.12
CA SER A 120 9.90 40.72 14.71
C SER A 120 11.00 41.70 14.28
N GLN A 121 11.37 42.66 15.14
CA GLN A 121 12.50 43.55 14.86
C GLN A 121 13.84 42.82 14.84
N CYS A 122 14.04 41.84 15.73
CA CYS A 122 15.26 41.04 15.79
C CYS A 122 15.43 40.17 14.53
N LEU A 123 14.36 39.49 14.10
CA LEU A 123 14.35 38.71 12.87
C LEU A 123 14.61 39.56 11.62
N LEU A 124 14.06 40.78 11.57
CA LEU A 124 14.33 41.70 10.47
C LEU A 124 15.81 42.14 10.44
N TRP A 125 16.40 42.42 11.62
CA TRP A 125 17.82 42.73 11.74
C TRP A 125 18.73 41.57 11.34
N GLU A 126 18.35 40.33 11.66
CA GLU A 126 19.08 39.13 11.22
C GLU A 126 18.95 38.91 9.71
N ALA A 127 17.76 39.09 9.14
CA ALA A 127 17.55 38.98 7.70
C ALA A 127 18.40 39.97 6.88
N SER A 128 18.54 41.21 7.35
CA SER A 128 19.44 42.21 6.73
C SER A 128 20.92 41.84 6.83
N ARG A 129 21.32 41.05 7.85
CA ARG A 129 22.71 40.59 8.02
C ARG A 129 23.04 39.39 7.14
N GLN A 130 22.03 38.64 6.71
CA GLN A 130 22.18 37.43 5.89
C GLN A 130 22.11 37.68 4.38
N ALA A 131 21.90 38.93 3.93
CA ALA A 131 21.91 39.28 2.51
C ALA A 131 23.33 39.13 1.92
N PRO A 132 23.58 38.22 0.97
CA PRO A 132 24.89 38.06 0.34
C PRO A 132 25.19 39.22 -0.60
N LEU A 133 26.39 39.80 -0.50
CA LEU A 133 26.99 40.59 -1.58
C LEU A 133 27.28 39.66 -2.76
N ALA A 134 26.35 39.54 -3.70
CA ALA A 134 26.54 38.85 -4.96
C ALA A 134 26.29 39.84 -6.11
N GLY A 135 27.38 40.44 -6.61
CA GLY A 135 27.43 40.96 -7.97
C GLY A 135 28.14 39.94 -8.85
N GLU A 136 27.48 39.46 -9.90
CA GLU A 136 28.01 39.39 -11.27
C GLU A 136 26.92 38.93 -12.27
N GLY A 137 26.78 39.69 -13.37
CA GLY A 137 26.44 39.17 -14.70
C GLY A 137 24.97 38.98 -15.11
N GLY A 138 24.41 39.95 -15.83
CA GLY A 138 23.24 39.73 -16.71
C GLY A 138 22.34 40.96 -16.89
N GLY A 139 22.62 41.77 -17.91
CA GLY A 139 21.91 43.01 -18.21
C GLY A 139 20.50 42.88 -18.82
N LEU A 140 19.92 44.08 -19.05
CA LEU A 140 18.57 44.46 -19.49
C LEU A 140 17.54 44.50 -18.34
N GLN A 141 16.87 45.60 -18.01
CA GLN A 141 16.66 46.88 -18.69
C GLN A 141 16.28 47.91 -17.60
N ALA A 142 16.88 49.11 -17.64
CA ALA A 142 16.56 50.21 -16.72
C ALA A 142 15.18 50.83 -17.01
N PRO A 143 14.36 51.18 -16.01
CA PRO A 143 13.35 52.20 -16.16
C PRO A 143 13.93 53.59 -15.82
N ALA A 144 14.08 54.37 -16.90
CA ALA A 144 13.99 55.83 -17.04
C ALA A 144 14.17 56.71 -15.78
N ALA A 145 15.24 57.52 -15.79
CA ALA A 145 15.23 58.81 -15.13
C ALA A 145 14.49 59.85 -16.01
N PRO A 146 13.68 60.71 -15.41
CA PRO A 146 13.55 62.10 -15.83
C PRO A 146 14.10 62.99 -14.69
N ALA A 147 15.20 63.69 -14.95
CA ALA A 147 15.20 65.07 -15.43
C ALA A 147 15.43 66.04 -14.26
N SER A 148 16.68 66.41 -14.06
CA SER A 148 17.07 67.58 -13.26
C SER A 148 18.20 68.30 -13.99
N PHE A 149 17.85 69.42 -14.60
CA PHE A 149 18.71 70.52 -15.03
C PHE A 149 17.84 71.79 -14.87
N PRO A 150 18.40 73.00 -14.64
CA PRO A 150 19.63 73.31 -13.91
C PRO A 150 19.56 74.63 -13.09
N GLU A 151 20.72 74.97 -12.49
CA GLU A 151 21.19 76.29 -12.02
C GLU A 151 20.46 76.87 -10.78
N ASP A 152 21.10 77.56 -9.83
CA ASP A 152 22.19 78.53 -9.91
C ASP A 152 22.98 78.58 -8.58
N GLY A 153 24.22 79.07 -8.64
CA GLY A 153 25.07 79.40 -7.49
C GLY A 153 24.58 80.61 -6.68
N PRO A 154 25.42 81.28 -5.86
CA PRO A 154 26.87 81.45 -5.95
C PRO A 154 27.69 80.73 -4.87
#